data_AF-A0A1F7QWA4-F1
#
_entry.id   AF-A0A1F7QWA4-F1
#
_cell.length_a   1.000
_cell.length_b   1.000
_cell.length_c   1.000
_cell.angle_alpha   90.00
_cell.angle_beta   90.00
_cell.angle_gamma   90.00
#
_symmetry.space_group_name_H-M   'P 1'
#
loop_
_entity.id
_entity.type
_entity.pdbx_description
1 polymer ?
#
loop_
_entity_poly.entity_id
_entity_poly.type
_entity_poly.pdbx_seq_one_letter_code
_entity_poly.pdbx_strand_id
1 'polypeptide(L)'
;MADAKTTKKAAPKKTTVKAAEVKTVDQLRTELAEKQADQIAAKRSHAAGELVNPRVLTVTRKEIARLHGAIRALELAERTTPKESK
;
A
#
# COMPACT_ATOMS: atom_id res chain seq x y z
N MET A 1 8.47 34.08 -35.06
CA MET A 1 7.37 34.32 -34.10
C MET A 1 7.09 32.98 -33.44
N ALA A 2 7.74 32.68 -32.31
CA ALA A 2 7.14 32.81 -30.97
C ALA A 2 5.78 32.06 -30.92
N ASP A 3 5.60 30.99 -30.14
CA ASP A 3 5.86 30.95 -28.70
C ASP A 3 6.23 29.56 -28.18
N ALA A 4 7.27 29.55 -27.33
CA ALA A 4 7.62 28.45 -26.47
C ALA A 4 6.57 28.30 -25.36
N LYS A 5 5.91 27.15 -25.28
CA LYS A 5 5.09 26.77 -24.11
C LYS A 5 5.81 25.72 -23.28
N THR A 6 6.74 26.20 -22.45
CA THR A 6 7.23 25.49 -21.28
C THR A 6 6.08 25.20 -20.31
N THR A 7 5.74 23.93 -20.10
CA THR A 7 4.95 23.49 -18.93
C THR A 7 5.89 22.83 -17.92
N LYS A 8 5.93 23.48 -16.75
CA LYS A 8 6.80 23.22 -15.63
C LYS A 8 6.64 21.78 -15.10
N LYS A 9 7.77 21.12 -14.90
CA LYS A 9 7.97 19.91 -14.09
C LYS A 9 7.34 20.13 -12.71
N ALA A 10 6.17 19.54 -12.49
CA ALA A 10 5.56 19.50 -11.16
C ALA A 10 6.41 18.57 -10.28
N ALA A 11 7.20 19.16 -9.38
CA ALA A 11 7.88 18.43 -8.33
C ALA A 11 6.84 17.62 -7.53
N PRO A 12 7.10 16.33 -7.23
CA PRO A 12 6.19 15.56 -6.41
C PRO A 12 6.17 16.18 -5.01
N LYS A 13 5.05 16.82 -4.65
CA LYS A 13 4.75 17.19 -3.26
C LYS A 13 4.83 15.92 -2.43
N LYS A 14 5.81 15.85 -1.53
CA LYS A 14 5.86 14.84 -0.48
C LYS A 14 4.68 15.11 0.45
N THR A 15 3.56 14.44 0.19
CA THR A 15 2.46 14.33 1.15
C THR A 15 2.97 13.47 2.31
N THR A 16 3.35 14.14 3.39
CA THR A 16 3.50 13.53 4.71
C THR A 16 2.13 13.02 5.13
N VAL A 17 1.92 11.70 4.95
CA VAL A 17 0.72 11.02 5.43
C VAL A 17 0.77 11.05 6.95
N LYS A 18 -0.19 11.76 7.55
CA LYS A 18 -0.46 11.78 8.98
C LYS A 18 -0.54 10.34 9.49
N ALA A 19 0.02 10.11 10.67
CA ALA A 19 -0.05 8.85 11.39
C ALA A 19 -1.50 8.37 11.43
N ALA A 20 -1.83 7.43 10.56
CA ALA A 20 -3.06 6.67 10.65
C ALA A 20 -2.94 5.84 11.92
N GLU A 21 -3.98 5.90 12.74
CA GLU A 21 -4.18 5.08 13.93
C GLU A 21 -3.63 3.67 13.69
N VAL A 22 -2.79 3.20 14.61
CA VAL A 22 -2.17 1.87 14.51
C VAL A 22 -3.28 0.84 14.64
N LYS A 23 -3.76 0.36 13.48
CA LYS A 23 -4.74 -0.71 13.40
C LYS A 23 -4.22 -1.94 14.14
N THR A 24 -5.11 -2.66 14.80
CA THR A 24 -4.74 -3.91 15.47
C THR A 24 -4.26 -4.95 14.45
N VAL A 25 -3.46 -5.93 14.88
CA VAL A 25 -2.93 -6.98 13.99
C VAL A 25 -4.04 -7.68 13.22
N ASP A 26 -5.19 -7.91 13.87
CA ASP A 26 -6.34 -8.56 13.24
C ASP A 26 -6.98 -7.70 12.14
N GLN A 27 -7.08 -6.39 12.35
CA GLN A 27 -7.55 -5.45 11.32
C GLN A 27 -6.59 -5.39 10.12
N LEU A 28 -5.28 -5.47 10.36
CA LEU A 28 -4.30 -5.53 9.26
C LEU A 28 -4.39 -6.83 8.47
N ARG A 29 -4.76 -7.94 9.11
CA ARG A 29 -4.98 -9.23 8.44
C ARG A 29 -6.25 -9.23 7.59
N THR A 30 -7.33 -8.61 8.07
CA THR A 30 -8.57 -8.48 7.26
C THR A 30 -8.32 -7.61 6.04
N GLU A 31 -7.65 -6.46 6.19
CA GLU A 31 -7.30 -5.59 5.06
C GLU A 31 -6.36 -6.25 4.07
N LEU A 32 -5.43 -7.08 4.56
CA LEU A 32 -4.55 -7.86 3.70
C LEU A 32 -5.35 -8.84 2.83
N ALA A 33 -6.33 -9.55 3.42
CA ALA A 33 -7.16 -10.49 2.69
C ALA A 33 -8.00 -9.79 1.61
N GLU A 34 -8.60 -8.63 1.94
CA GLU A 34 -9.34 -7.80 0.99
C GLU A 34 -8.45 -7.35 -0.18
N LYS A 35 -7.27 -6.80 0.10
CA LYS A 35 -6.33 -6.33 -0.93
C LYS A 35 -5.79 -7.46 -1.80
N GLN A 36 -5.67 -8.67 -1.26
CA GLN A 36 -5.31 -9.86 -2.04
C GLN A 36 -6.44 -10.28 -2.99
N ALA A 37 -7.69 -10.24 -2.53
CA ALA A 37 -8.85 -10.50 -3.38
C ALA A 37 -8.93 -9.49 -4.54
N ASP A 38 -8.77 -8.20 -4.25
CA ASP A 38 -8.72 -7.14 -5.26
C ASP A 38 -7.60 -7.36 -6.27
N GLN A 39 -6.43 -7.79 -5.81
CA GLN A 39 -5.31 -8.07 -6.72
C GLN A 39 -5.61 -9.23 -7.66
N ILE A 40 -6.29 -10.27 -7.19
CA ILE A 40 -6.68 -11.42 -8.03
C ILE A 40 -7.73 -10.99 -9.04
N ALA A 41 -8.75 -10.23 -8.61
CA ALA A 41 -9.77 -9.68 -9.51
C ALA A 41 -9.16 -8.79 -10.59
N ALA A 42 -8.28 -7.86 -10.21
CA ALA A 42 -7.59 -6.98 -11.15
C ALA A 42 -6.68 -7.75 -12.12
N LYS A 43 -6.01 -8.82 -11.66
CA LYS A 43 -5.22 -9.70 -12.55
C LYS A 43 -6.10 -10.41 -13.57
N ARG A 44 -7.25 -10.94 -13.14
CA ARG A 44 -8.21 -11.64 -14.02
C ARG A 44 -8.77 -10.69 -15.08
N SER A 45 -9.21 -9.51 -14.67
CA SER A 45 -9.73 -8.47 -15.57
C SER A 45 -8.67 -7.98 -16.58
N HIS A 46 -7.44 -7.71 -16.12
CA HIS A 46 -6.33 -7.37 -17.02
C HIS A 46 -6.00 -8.51 -18.01
N ALA A 47 -6.05 -9.76 -17.56
CA ALA A 47 -5.83 -10.93 -18.42
C ALA A 47 -6.98 -11.13 -19.43
N ALA A 48 -8.21 -10.76 -19.07
CA ALA A 48 -9.37 -10.78 -19.96
C ALA A 48 -9.32 -9.70 -21.05
N GLY A 49 -8.34 -8.80 -21.02
CA GLY A 49 -8.18 -7.73 -22.01
C GLY A 49 -9.08 -6.53 -21.77
N GLU A 50 -9.67 -6.41 -20.58
CA GLU A 50 -10.36 -5.19 -20.16
C GLU A 50 -9.35 -4.04 -20.08
N LEU A 51 -9.80 -2.81 -20.39
CA LEU A 51 -8.96 -1.59 -20.37
C LEU A 51 -8.68 -1.13 -18.93
N VAL A 52 -8.14 -2.02 -18.10
CA VAL A 52 -7.74 -1.74 -16.73
C VAL A 52 -6.34 -1.14 -16.72
N ASN A 53 -6.18 -0.07 -15.94
CA ASN A 53 -4.90 0.58 -15.78
C ASN A 53 -3.88 -0.37 -15.11
N PRO A 54 -2.80 -0.78 -15.80
CA PRO A 54 -1.83 -1.73 -15.26
C PRO A 54 -1.09 -1.20 -14.02
N ARG A 55 -1.07 0.12 -13.79
CA ARG A 55 -0.48 0.69 -12.58
C ARG A 55 -1.22 0.29 -11.32
N VAL A 56 -2.52 0.02 -11.39
CA VAL A 56 -3.32 -0.43 -10.24
C VAL A 56 -2.71 -1.72 -9.67
N LEU A 57 -2.37 -2.70 -10.52
CA LEU A 57 -1.70 -3.93 -10.10
C LEU A 57 -0.41 -3.68 -9.32
N THR A 58 0.40 -2.72 -9.78
CA THR A 58 1.67 -2.37 -9.13
C THR A 58 1.46 -1.65 -7.79
N VAL A 59 0.43 -0.82 -7.69
CA VAL A 59 0.09 -0.10 -6.46
C VAL A 59 -0.44 -1.09 -5.42
N THR A 60 -1.39 -1.96 -5.79
CA THR A 60 -1.94 -2.98 -4.90
C THR A 60 -0.86 -3.95 -4.40
N ARG A 61 0.12 -4.33 -5.25
CA ARG A 61 1.30 -5.12 -4.80
C ARG A 61 2.09 -4.42 -3.70
N LYS A 62 2.36 -3.12 -3.87
CA LYS A 62 3.10 -2.33 -2.88
C LYS A 62 2.32 -2.16 -1.58
N GLU A 63 1.00 -2.02 -1.66
CA GLU A 63 0.13 -1.93 -0.48
C GLU A 63 0.14 -3.24 0.32
N ILE A 64 0.01 -4.40 -0.34
CA ILE A 64 0.12 -5.72 0.32
C ILE A 64 1.49 -5.88 1.01
N ALA A 65 2.58 -5.49 0.33
CA ALA A 65 3.92 -5.55 0.92
C ALA A 65 4.05 -4.65 2.17
N ARG A 66 3.45 -3.46 2.16
CA ARG A 66 3.42 -2.57 3.33
C ARG A 66 2.61 -3.17 4.47
N LEU A 67 1.46 -3.80 4.19
CA LEU A 67 0.65 -4.48 5.21
C LEU A 67 1.42 -5.62 5.88
N HIS A 68 2.13 -6.45 5.10
CA HIS A 68 3.02 -7.47 5.66
C HIS A 68 4.13 -6.87 6.52
N GLY A 69 4.73 -5.75 6.09
CA GLY A 69 5.73 -5.03 6.86
C GLY A 69 5.19 -4.50 8.19
N ALA A 70 3.99 -3.92 8.18
CA ALA A 70 3.32 -3.42 9.38
C ALA A 70 3.00 -4.56 10.37
N ILE A 71 2.46 -5.68 9.89
CA ILE A 71 2.19 -6.86 10.74
C ILE A 71 3.48 -7.36 11.40
N ARG A 72 4.56 -7.53 10.62
CA ARG A 72 5.86 -7.97 11.17
C ARG A 72 6.45 -6.98 12.15
N ALA A 73 6.30 -5.68 11.92
CA ALA A 73 6.79 -4.65 12.84
C ALA A 73 6.06 -4.72 14.18
N LEU A 74 4.74 -4.94 14.18
CA LEU A 74 3.95 -5.14 15.40
C LEU A 74 4.35 -6.43 16.12
N GLU A 75 4.48 -7.55 15.41
CA GLU A 75 4.92 -8.83 15.98
C GLU A 75 6.33 -8.74 16.61
N LEU A 76 7.25 -7.98 16.00
CA LEU A 76 8.58 -7.75 16.57
C LEU A 76 8.54 -6.82 17.78
N ALA A 77 7.72 -5.77 17.76
CA ALA A 77 7.53 -4.88 18.91
C ALA A 77 7.06 -5.69 20.13
N GLU A 78 6.04 -6.55 19.96
CA GLU A 78 5.54 -7.44 21.03
C GLU A 78 6.59 -8.42 21.56
N ARG A 79 7.53 -8.87 20.72
CA ARG A 79 8.60 -9.79 21.13
C ARG A 79 9.73 -9.10 21.88
N THR A 80 10.02 -7.85 21.54
CA THR A 80 11.14 -7.08 22.12
C THR A 80 10.76 -6.35 23.41
N THR A 81 9.47 -6.10 23.64
CA THR A 81 8.99 -5.70 24.96
C THR A 81 9.17 -6.88 25.92
N PRO A 82 9.98 -6.76 26.99
CA PRO A 82 10.09 -7.84 27.97
C PRO A 82 8.70 -8.08 28.53
N LYS A 83 8.13 -9.28 28.28
CA LYS A 83 6.92 -9.72 28.96
C LYS A 83 7.22 -9.64 30.45
N GLU A 84 6.61 -8.67 31.12
CA GLU A 84 6.88 -8.36 32.52
C GLU A 84 6.85 -9.64 33.35
N SER A 85 7.99 -9.87 34.00
CA SER A 85 8.16 -10.69 35.18
C SER A 85 7.04 -10.43 36.18
N LYS A 86 6.18 -11.44 36.40
CA LYS A 86 5.51 -11.71 37.67
C LYS A 86 5.49 -13.22 37.88
#